data_AF-A0A843CXG0-F1
#
_entry.id   AF-A0A843CXG0-F1
#
_cell.length_a   1.000
_cell.length_b   1.000
_cell.length_c   1.000
_cell.angle_alpha   90.00
_cell.angle_beta   90.00
_cell.angle_gamma   90.00
#
_symmetry.space_group_name_H-M   'P 1'
#
loop_
_entity.id
_entity.type
_entity.pdbx_description
1 polymer ?
#
loop_
_entity_poly.entity_id
_entity_poly.type
_entity_poly.pdbx_seq_one_letter_code
_entity_poly.pdbx_strand_id
1 'polypeptide(L)' 'MADGSESTYEDLQDEFESKARGFGRGKYGRIIKMARTPSKDEYMKTVYITAAGILLIGFVGFAIWWLMEILPTYF' A
#
# COMPACT_ATOMS: atom_id res chain seq x y z
N MET A 1 36.84 24.96 22.16
CA MET A 1 35.45 25.09 21.67
C MET A 1 35.11 23.78 21.00
N ALA A 2 34.84 22.75 21.80
CA ALA A 2 34.31 21.50 21.28
C ALA A 2 32.81 21.61 21.45
N ASP A 3 32.13 21.43 20.32
CA ASP A 3 30.99 20.55 20.28
C ASP A 3 29.64 21.05 20.83
N GLY A 4 28.87 21.69 19.94
CA GLY A 4 27.41 21.79 20.05
C GLY A 4 26.69 20.81 19.13
N SER A 5 27.43 19.91 18.47
CA SER A 5 26.90 18.96 17.51
C SER A 5 26.60 17.60 18.15
N GLU A 6 27.51 17.05 18.97
CA GLU A 6 27.35 15.73 19.58
C GLU A 6 26.20 15.72 20.60
N SER A 7 26.00 16.78 21.40
CA SER A 7 24.85 16.85 22.32
C SER A 7 23.50 16.77 21.58
N THR A 8 23.39 17.38 20.40
CA THR A 8 22.15 17.35 19.60
C THR A 8 21.91 15.95 19.03
N TYR A 9 22.96 15.18 18.70
CA TYR A 9 22.81 13.81 18.24
C TYR A 9 22.45 12.84 19.37
N GLU A 10 22.99 13.05 20.57
CA GLU A 10 22.64 12.27 21.76
C GLU A 10 21.17 12.51 22.17
N ASP A 11 20.74 13.77 22.21
CA ASP A 11 19.35 14.13 22.54
C ASP A 11 18.35 13.54 21.53
N LEU A 12 18.70 13.53 20.24
CA LEU A 12 17.88 12.95 19.18
C LEU A 12 17.84 11.41 19.22
N GLN A 13 18.92 10.75 19.64
CA GLN A 13 18.92 9.29 19.84
C GLN A 13 17.99 8.88 20.97
N ASP A 14 18.02 9.58 22.11
CA ASP A 14 17.20 9.25 23.28
C ASP A 14 15.70 9.47 23.02
N GLU A 15 15.33 10.51 22.27
CA GLU A 15 13.95 10.77 21.89
C GLU A 15 13.42 9.72 20.89
N PHE A 16 14.26 9.28 19.94
CA PHE A 16 13.89 8.22 19.01
C PHE A 16 13.79 6.85 19.69
N GLU A 17 14.72 6.52 20.60
CA GLU A 17 14.77 5.24 21.30
C GLU A 17 13.64 5.11 22.33
N SER A 18 13.24 6.21 22.98
CA SER A 18 12.06 6.23 23.85
C SER A 18 10.74 6.05 23.07
N LYS A 19 10.62 6.65 21.87
CA LYS A 19 9.43 6.52 21.01
C LYS A 19 9.33 5.16 20.33
N ALA A 20 10.45 4.60 19.90
CA ALA A 20 10.53 3.27 19.29
C ALA A 20 10.14 2.15 20.27
N ARG A 21 10.49 2.28 21.56
CA ARG A 21 10.10 1.30 22.60
C ARG A 21 8.58 1.18 22.81
N GLY A 22 7.81 2.24 22.53
CA GLY A 22 6.34 2.22 22.56
C GLY A 22 5.68 1.73 21.26
N PHE A 23 6.40 1.80 20.14
CA PHE A 23 5.88 1.49 18.81
C PHE A 23 6.01 -0.01 18.50
N GLY A 24 5.08 -0.83 18.99
CA GLY A 24 5.00 -2.23 18.54
C GLY A 24 4.21 -3.19 19.41
N ARG A 25 3.90 -2.81 20.66
CA ARG A 25 3.13 -3.65 21.61
C ARG A 25 1.78 -3.07 22.02
N GLY A 26 1.23 -2.13 21.26
CA GLY A 26 -0.14 -1.66 21.43
C GLY A 26 -1.20 -2.69 21.01
N LYS A 27 -2.48 -2.41 21.28
CA LYS A 27 -3.63 -3.28 20.94
C LYS A 27 -3.59 -3.78 19.48
N TYR A 28 -3.21 -2.92 18.53
CA TYR A 28 -3.10 -3.23 17.09
C TYR A 28 -1.99 -4.22 16.74
N GLY A 29 -0.87 -4.22 17.45
CA GLY A 29 0.21 -5.19 17.23
C GLY A 29 -0.22 -6.63 17.58
N ARG A 30 -1.13 -6.79 18.55
CA ARG A 30 -1.76 -8.08 18.86
C ARG A 30 -2.74 -8.54 17.78
N ILE A 31 -3.48 -7.60 17.20
CA ILE A 31 -4.48 -7.89 16.16
C ILE A 31 -3.79 -8.35 14.87
N ILE A 32 -2.71 -7.67 14.43
CA ILE A 32 -1.95 -8.08 13.25
C ILE A 32 -1.34 -9.47 13.43
N LYS A 33 -0.88 -9.80 14.64
CA LYS A 33 -0.36 -11.15 14.96
C LYS A 33 -1.45 -12.23 15.00
N MET A 34 -2.71 -11.85 15.25
CA MET A 34 -3.87 -12.76 15.22
C MET A 34 -4.49 -12.88 13.83
N ALA A 35 -4.17 -11.97 12.90
CA ALA A 35 -4.67 -12.04 11.54
C ALA A 35 -4.11 -13.26 10.81
N ARG A 36 -4.95 -13.95 10.04
CA ARG A 36 -4.53 -15.07 9.20
C ARG A 36 -3.84 -14.54 7.95
N THR A 37 -2.53 -14.77 7.85
CA THR A 37 -1.81 -14.55 6.59
C THR A 37 -2.41 -15.47 5.51
N PRO A 38 -2.83 -14.93 4.35
CA PRO A 38 -3.39 -15.76 3.29
C PRO A 38 -2.35 -16.74 2.76
N SER A 39 -2.79 -17.93 2.37
CA SER A 39 -1.94 -18.86 1.62
C SER A 39 -1.68 -18.31 0.21
N LYS A 40 -0.59 -18.75 -0.42
CA LYS A 40 -0.24 -18.34 -1.79
C LYS A 40 -1.38 -18.64 -2.78
N ASP A 41 -2.07 -19.77 -2.62
CA ASP A 41 -3.15 -20.17 -3.50
C ASP A 41 -4.40 -19.30 -3.34
N GLU A 42 -4.80 -18.97 -2.10
CA GLU A 42 -5.91 -18.06 -1.81
C GLU A 42 -5.63 -16.66 -2.37
N TYR A 43 -4.41 -16.17 -2.18
CA TYR A 43 -3.96 -14.88 -2.71
C TYR A 43 -4.02 -14.86 -4.24
N MET A 44 -3.44 -15.87 -4.89
CA MET A 44 -3.41 -15.92 -6.36
C MET A 44 -4.81 -16.02 -6.95
N LYS A 45 -5.71 -16.83 -6.38
CA LYS A 45 -7.12 -16.90 -6.82
C LYS A 45 -7.80 -15.54 -6.75
N THR A 46 -7.61 -14.81 -5.65
CA THR A 46 -8.18 -13.47 -5.48
C THR A 46 -7.63 -12.51 -6.52
N VAL A 47 -6.31 -12.48 -6.71
CA VAL A 47 -5.64 -11.63 -7.70
C VAL A 47 -6.16 -11.91 -9.11
N TYR A 48 -6.33 -13.18 -9.50
CA TYR A 48 -6.85 -13.51 -10.84
C TYR A 48 -8.27 -12.99 -11.07
N ILE A 49 -9.16 -13.15 -10.07
CA ILE A 49 -10.54 -12.67 -10.18
C ILE A 49 -10.58 -11.14 -10.26
N THR A 50 -9.80 -10.46 -9.40
CA THR A 50 -9.71 -8.99 -9.42
C THR A 50 -9.13 -8.48 -10.73
N ALA A 51 -8.05 -9.09 -11.22
CA ALA A 51 -7.43 -8.72 -12.50
C ALA A 51 -8.40 -8.90 -13.67
N ALA A 52 -9.14 -10.02 -13.70
CA ALA A 52 -10.17 -10.25 -14.72
C ALA A 52 -11.29 -9.20 -14.67
N GLY A 53 -11.75 -8.81 -13.47
CA GLY A 53 -12.76 -7.76 -13.30
C GLY A 53 -12.30 -6.39 -13.79
N ILE A 54 -11.07 -5.99 -13.44
CA ILE A 54 -10.48 -4.71 -13.88
C ILE A 54 -10.33 -4.69 -15.41
N LEU A 55 -9.84 -5.79 -16.01
CA LEU A 55 -9.70 -5.88 -17.46
C LEU A 55 -11.05 -5.81 -18.16
N LEU A 56 -12.08 -6.48 -17.65
CA LEU A 56 -13.41 -6.47 -18.26
C LEU A 56 -14.02 -5.06 -18.22
N ILE A 57 -14.00 -4.41 -17.06
CA ILE A 57 -14.54 -3.05 -16.91
C ILE A 57 -13.75 -2.05 -17.76
N GLY A 58 -12.42 -2.15 -17.73
CA GLY A 58 -11.53 -1.33 -18.56
C GLY A 58 -11.78 -1.52 -20.04
N PHE A 59 -11.98 -2.77 -20.50
CA PHE A 59 -12.28 -3.08 -21.89
C PHE A 59 -13.64 -2.52 -22.32
N VAL A 60 -14.67 -2.60 -21.48
CA VAL A 60 -15.98 -2.00 -21.77
C VAL A 60 -15.88 -0.48 -21.89
N GLY A 61 -15.21 0.18 -20.95
CA GLY A 61 -14.97 1.63 -21.02
C GLY A 61 -14.15 2.01 -22.26
N PHE A 62 -13.12 1.23 -22.57
CA PHE A 62 -12.31 1.40 -23.77
C PHE A 62 -13.12 1.22 -25.05
N ALA A 63 -14.00 0.22 -25.13
CA ALA A 63 -14.85 -0.03 -26.29
C ALA A 63 -15.82 1.13 -26.53
N ILE A 64 -16.41 1.69 -25.47
CA ILE A 64 -17.28 2.88 -25.58
C ILE A 64 -16.49 4.07 -26.11
N TRP A 65 -15.32 4.35 -25.53
CA TRP A 65 -14.44 5.42 -25.99
C TRP A 65 -14.02 5.24 -27.45
N TRP A 66 -13.58 4.03 -27.82
CA TRP A 66 -13.15 3.69 -29.17
C TRP A 66 -14.27 3.90 -30.19
N LEU A 67 -15.49 3.44 -29.88
CA LEU A 67 -16.66 3.63 -30.74
C LEU A 67 -16.99 5.12 -30.88
N MET A 68 -16.99 5.88 -29.79
CA MET A 68 -17.28 7.31 -29.81
C MET A 68 -16.24 8.14 -30.58
N GLU A 69 -14.97 7.75 -30.56
CA GLU A 69 -13.91 8.45 -31.29
C GLU A 69 -13.96 8.13 -32.80
N ILE A 70 -14.18 6.86 -33.14
CA ILE A 70 -14.07 6.41 -34.54
C ILE A 70 -15.34 6.69 -35.36
N LEU A 71 -16.54 6.56 -34.76
CA LEU A 71 -17.81 6.79 -35.44
C LEU A 71 -17.93 8.19 -36.11
N PRO A 72 -17.63 9.31 -35.43
CA PRO A 72 -17.71 10.65 -36.02
C PRO A 72 -16.56 10.94 -36.99
N THR A 73 -15.53 10.10 -37.06
CA THR A 73 -14.47 10.26 -38.07
C THR A 73 -14.90 9.67 -39.42
N TYR A 74 -15.82 8.70 -39.42
CA TYR A 74 -16.29 8.02 -40.63
C TYR A 74 -17.63 8.56 -41.18
N PHE A 75 -18.38 9.33 -40.39
CA PHE A 75 -19.64 10.01 -40.78
C PHE A 75 -19.54 11.51 -40.58
#